data_AF-A0A7S1QBS2-F1
#
_entry.id   AF-A0A7S1QBS2-F1
#
_cell.length_a   1.000
_cell.length_b   1.000
_cell.length_c   1.000
_cell.angle_alpha   90.00
_cell.angle_beta   90.00
_cell.angle_gamma   90.00
#
_symmetry.space_group_name_H-M   'P 1'
#
loop_
_entity.id
_entity.type
_entity.pdbx_description
1 polymer ?
#
loop_
_entity_poly.entity_id
_entity_poly.type
_entity_poly.pdbx_seq_one_letter_code
_entity_poly.pdbx_strand_id
1 'polypeptide(L)'
;RSELLAAGVEPLFAVAEPGQDPESVPEPACMADHTGLCCCLIAGKQRTMVTELGASRRISTEGKLVERVREALEDSAVAGSQPRIVVVSGFYVQSDADAVAKLCSWMESTPEDGSSRPLLALTVGAQWCTGLPAVQEVARAADFVFANEPETLALASAVVPQDEGAASRSFEQALAALAGWKERGWMIGTCGPRAVGAMPAGNSGAMLSVPVKLIEPSKFVDDVGAGDAFMGAFLAAAWQRLVAQAQPASAALAPDDVRTACDAGIMAASAVVQCLGAQFPKDPC
;
A
#
# COMPACT_ATOMS: atom_id res chain seq x y z
N ARG A 1 -9.23 -18.71 6.06
CA ARG A 1 -9.54 -19.57 4.89
C ARG A 1 -10.75 -19.05 4.11
N SER A 2 -11.90 -18.76 4.74
CA SER A 2 -13.11 -18.29 4.04
C SER A 2 -12.90 -17.03 3.20
N GLU A 3 -12.24 -16.00 3.73
CA GLU A 3 -11.99 -14.75 2.99
C GLU A 3 -10.97 -14.92 1.86
N LEU A 4 -9.92 -15.71 2.07
CA LEU A 4 -8.93 -16.03 1.04
C LEU A 4 -9.52 -16.86 -0.10
N LEU A 5 -10.34 -17.86 0.24
CA LEU A 5 -11.08 -18.65 -0.75
C LEU A 5 -12.10 -17.79 -1.49
N ALA A 6 -12.79 -16.87 -0.79
CA ALA A 6 -13.69 -15.90 -1.42
C ALA A 6 -12.95 -14.95 -2.38
N ALA A 7 -11.69 -14.62 -2.08
CA ALA A 7 -10.80 -13.88 -2.97
C ALA A 7 -10.17 -14.73 -4.09
N GLY A 8 -10.54 -16.01 -4.22
CA GLY A 8 -10.02 -16.91 -5.25
C GLY A 8 -8.57 -17.36 -5.03
N VAL A 9 -8.03 -17.20 -3.81
CA VAL A 9 -6.67 -17.61 -3.45
C VAL A 9 -6.72 -18.96 -2.75
N GLU A 10 -6.20 -19.99 -3.39
CA GLU A 10 -5.95 -21.28 -2.75
C GLU A 10 -4.65 -21.20 -1.94
N PRO A 11 -4.69 -21.37 -0.60
CA PRO A 11 -3.48 -21.30 0.21
C PRO A 11 -2.54 -22.46 -0.18
N LEU A 12 -1.36 -22.13 -0.71
CA LEU A 12 -0.36 -23.10 -1.18
C LEU A 12 0.39 -23.85 -0.06
N PHE A 13 0.14 -23.51 1.20
CA PHE A 13 0.75 -24.14 2.37
C PHE A 13 -0.31 -24.80 3.24
N ALA A 14 0.08 -25.87 3.95
CA ALA A 14 -0.82 -26.65 4.79
C ALA A 14 -1.47 -25.76 5.86
N VAL A 15 -2.79 -25.66 5.80
CA VAL A 15 -3.64 -25.08 6.86
C VAL A 15 -4.63 -26.17 7.25
N ALA A 16 -4.81 -26.40 8.55
CA ALA A 16 -5.70 -27.43 9.08
C ALA A 16 -7.10 -27.41 8.41
N GLU A 17 -7.62 -28.59 8.07
CA GLU A 17 -8.97 -28.74 7.50
C GLU A 17 -10.05 -28.29 8.51
N PRO A 18 -11.24 -27.86 8.03
CA PRO A 18 -12.36 -27.57 8.93
C PRO A 18 -12.71 -28.82 9.76
N GLY A 19 -12.49 -28.74 11.08
CA GLY A 19 -12.69 -29.86 12.00
C GLY A 19 -11.43 -30.63 12.38
N GLN A 20 -10.27 -30.30 11.80
CA GLN A 20 -8.98 -30.68 12.38
C GLN A 20 -8.62 -29.70 13.50
N ASP A 21 -8.17 -30.25 14.63
CA ASP A 21 -7.53 -29.48 15.68
C ASP A 21 -6.26 -28.83 15.08
N PRO A 22 -6.11 -27.48 15.12
CA PRO A 22 -4.92 -26.79 14.62
C PRO A 22 -3.62 -27.32 15.21
N GLU A 23 -3.65 -27.86 16.44
CA GLU A 23 -2.49 -28.46 17.10
C GLU A 23 -2.20 -29.91 16.64
N SER A 24 -3.15 -30.54 15.92
CA SER A 24 -3.07 -31.94 15.48
C SER A 24 -2.46 -32.14 14.09
N VAL A 25 -2.29 -31.07 13.31
CA VAL A 25 -1.50 -31.12 12.08
C VAL A 25 -0.05 -30.99 12.51
N PRO A 26 0.79 -32.04 12.36
CA PRO A 26 2.19 -31.93 12.75
C PRO A 26 2.85 -30.87 11.87
N GLU A 27 2.99 -29.66 12.41
CA GLU A 27 3.91 -28.68 11.84
C GLU A 27 5.28 -29.35 11.85
N PRO A 28 6.00 -29.40 10.72
CA PRO A 28 7.39 -29.83 10.77
C PRO A 28 8.08 -28.93 11.79
N ALA A 29 8.53 -29.54 12.91
CA ALA A 29 8.94 -28.85 14.13
C ALA A 29 10.12 -27.85 13.96
N CYS A 30 10.63 -27.67 12.74
CA CYS A 30 11.66 -26.68 12.41
C CYS A 30 11.16 -25.45 11.64
N MET A 31 9.89 -25.38 11.19
CA MET A 31 9.41 -24.28 10.33
C MET A 31 8.62 -23.18 11.05
N ALA A 32 8.10 -23.44 12.26
CA ALA A 32 7.28 -22.45 12.96
C ALA A 32 8.03 -21.14 13.23
N ASP A 33 9.34 -21.21 13.53
CA ASP A 33 10.14 -20.08 14.03
C ASP A 33 11.11 -19.44 13.01
N HIS A 34 11.07 -19.82 11.73
CA HIS A 34 11.95 -19.16 10.76
C HIS A 34 11.40 -17.79 10.32
N THR A 35 12.32 -16.89 9.99
CA THR A 35 11.96 -15.64 9.31
C THR A 35 11.26 -15.95 7.99
N GLY A 36 10.21 -15.19 7.66
CA GLY A 36 9.47 -15.38 6.41
C GLY A 36 10.37 -15.27 5.18
N LEU A 37 9.97 -15.98 4.13
CA LEU A 37 10.72 -16.10 2.88
C LEU A 37 9.87 -15.61 1.72
N CYS A 38 10.44 -14.74 0.89
CA CYS A 38 9.85 -14.40 -0.40
C CYS A 38 10.75 -14.94 -1.52
N CYS A 39 10.27 -15.97 -2.22
CA CYS A 39 10.95 -16.51 -3.39
C CYS A 39 10.55 -15.69 -4.62
N CYS A 40 11.53 -15.08 -5.27
CA CYS A 40 11.34 -14.37 -6.53
C CYS A 40 11.79 -15.25 -7.70
N LEU A 41 10.84 -15.81 -8.43
CA LEU A 41 11.10 -16.60 -9.63
C LEU A 41 11.31 -15.66 -10.82
N ILE A 42 12.51 -15.68 -11.39
CA ILE A 42 12.89 -14.77 -12.48
C ILE A 42 12.84 -15.53 -13.81
N ALA A 43 11.98 -15.07 -14.72
CA ALA A 43 11.85 -15.57 -16.09
C ALA A 43 12.05 -14.42 -17.09
N GLY A 44 13.30 -14.23 -17.52
CA GLY A 44 13.66 -13.07 -18.35
C GLY A 44 13.47 -11.76 -17.57
N LYS A 45 12.51 -10.93 -18.00
CA LYS A 45 12.12 -9.70 -17.29
C LYS A 45 10.89 -9.87 -16.40
N GLN A 46 10.27 -11.05 -16.37
CA GLN A 46 9.10 -11.29 -15.51
C GLN A 46 9.54 -11.82 -14.15
N ARG A 47 8.81 -11.42 -13.11
CA ARG A 47 8.93 -11.97 -11.77
C ARG A 47 7.62 -12.54 -11.29
N THR A 48 7.72 -13.69 -10.64
CA THR A 48 6.63 -14.28 -9.86
C THR A 48 7.11 -14.41 -8.43
N MET A 49 6.43 -13.73 -7.51
CA MET A 49 6.75 -13.77 -6.08
C MET A 49 5.89 -14.83 -5.41
N VAL A 50 6.54 -15.76 -4.70
CA VAL A 50 5.90 -16.77 -3.87
C VAL A 50 6.37 -16.54 -2.44
N THR A 51 5.46 -16.12 -1.58
CA THR A 51 5.78 -15.74 -0.20
C THR A 51 5.30 -16.82 0.76
N GLU A 52 6.23 -17.28 1.59
CA GLU A 52 5.98 -18.02 2.81
C GLU A 52 6.19 -17.03 3.97
N LEU A 53 5.15 -16.80 4.78
CA LEU A 53 5.17 -15.71 5.76
C LEU A 53 6.01 -16.03 7.01
N GLY A 54 6.21 -17.31 7.34
CA GLY A 54 7.00 -17.73 8.51
C GLY A 54 6.54 -17.04 9.79
N ALA A 55 7.48 -16.48 10.55
CA ALA A 55 7.20 -15.70 11.75
C ALA A 55 6.27 -14.49 11.50
N SER A 56 6.23 -13.90 10.30
CA SER A 56 5.41 -12.72 10.04
C SER A 56 3.91 -13.01 10.04
N ARG A 57 3.47 -14.27 9.83
CA ARG A 57 2.05 -14.65 9.95
C ARG A 57 1.54 -14.60 11.39
N ARG A 58 2.46 -14.62 12.35
CA ARG A 58 2.19 -14.56 13.80
C ARG A 58 2.37 -13.16 14.36
N ILE A 59 2.60 -12.15 13.50
CA ILE A 59 2.61 -10.77 13.95
C ILE A 59 1.21 -10.46 14.48
N SER A 60 1.10 -10.46 15.79
CA SER A 60 -0.08 -10.05 16.51
C SER A 60 0.38 -8.94 17.41
N THR A 61 -0.35 -7.83 17.36
CA THR A 61 -0.12 -6.78 18.33
C THR A 61 -0.79 -7.09 19.67
N GLU A 62 -1.49 -8.23 19.80
CA GLU A 62 -2.35 -8.55 20.95
C GLU A 62 -3.36 -7.42 21.22
N GLY A 63 -3.82 -6.76 20.15
CA GLY A 63 -4.66 -5.56 20.23
C GLY A 63 -3.93 -4.28 20.63
N LYS A 64 -2.60 -4.30 20.76
CA LYS A 64 -1.76 -3.16 21.18
C LYS A 64 -1.17 -2.35 20.01
N LEU A 65 -1.67 -2.52 18.78
CA LEU A 65 -1.12 -1.81 17.61
C LEU A 65 -1.17 -0.30 17.82
N VAL A 66 -2.30 0.19 18.31
CA VAL A 66 -2.52 1.62 18.55
C VAL A 66 -1.55 2.16 19.58
N GLU A 67 -1.34 1.44 20.68
CA GLU A 67 -0.39 1.77 21.74
C GLU A 67 1.03 1.82 21.20
N ARG A 68 1.45 0.81 20.43
CA ARG A 68 2.80 0.80 19.84
C ARG A 68 3.01 1.91 18.82
N VAL A 69 2.00 2.21 18.01
CA VAL A 69 2.05 3.35 17.10
C VAL A 69 2.16 4.64 17.91
N ARG A 70 1.38 4.80 18.99
CA ARG A 70 1.45 5.97 19.87
C ARG A 70 2.83 6.13 20.50
N GLU A 71 3.37 5.06 21.09
CA GLU A 71 4.72 5.02 21.67
C GLU A 71 5.78 5.40 20.62
N ALA A 72 5.73 4.82 19.42
CA ALA A 72 6.67 5.14 18.35
C ALA A 72 6.58 6.61 17.88
N LEU A 73 5.38 7.21 17.93
CA LEU A 73 5.18 8.62 17.60
C LEU A 73 5.69 9.55 18.72
N GLU A 74 5.57 9.14 19.98
CA GLU A 74 6.05 9.87 21.16
C GLU A 74 7.58 9.78 21.32
N ASP A 75 8.16 8.60 21.12
CA ASP A 75 9.60 8.33 21.25
C ASP A 75 10.44 8.91 20.10
N SER A 76 9.80 9.27 18.98
CA SER A 76 10.53 9.93 17.91
C SER A 76 11.10 11.25 18.46
N ALA A 77 12.42 11.46 18.32
CA ALA A 77 13.11 12.69 18.73
C ALA A 77 12.55 13.98 18.08
N VAL A 78 11.56 13.81 17.21
CA VAL A 78 10.66 14.80 16.62
C VAL A 78 9.37 14.90 17.48
N ALA A 79 9.51 15.00 18.80
CA ALA A 79 8.40 15.25 19.70
C ALA A 79 7.84 16.66 19.42
N GLY A 80 6.74 16.75 18.66
CA GLY A 80 6.13 18.03 18.28
C GLY A 80 5.07 17.96 17.17
N SER A 81 4.66 19.16 16.74
CA SER A 81 3.63 19.50 15.74
C SER A 81 3.96 19.09 14.30
N GLN A 82 4.93 18.20 14.09
CA GLN A 82 5.29 17.74 12.75
C GLN A 82 4.26 16.74 12.22
N PRO A 83 4.01 16.73 10.89
CA PRO A 83 3.14 15.75 10.27
C PRO A 83 3.68 14.34 10.46
N ARG A 84 2.76 13.39 10.65
CA ARG A 84 3.05 11.98 10.88
C ARG A 84 2.34 11.18 9.80
N ILE A 85 3.03 10.22 9.20
CA ILE A 85 2.44 9.31 8.22
C ILE A 85 2.63 7.88 8.73
N VAL A 86 1.52 7.19 8.94
CA VAL A 86 1.48 5.76 9.29
C VAL A 86 1.26 4.97 8.01
N VAL A 87 2.12 3.98 7.74
CA VAL A 87 2.06 3.17 6.53
C VAL A 87 1.62 1.75 6.89
N VAL A 88 0.62 1.24 6.18
CA VAL A 88 0.19 -0.16 6.25
C VAL A 88 0.16 -0.77 4.84
N SER A 89 0.20 -2.10 4.77
CA SER A 89 0.06 -2.85 3.53
C SER A 89 -1.17 -3.75 3.58
N GLY A 90 -1.76 -4.05 2.41
CA GLY A 90 -2.81 -5.05 2.30
C GLY A 90 -2.40 -6.42 2.86
N PHE A 91 -1.12 -6.78 2.77
CA PHE A 91 -0.56 -7.98 3.39
C PHE A 91 -0.69 -7.99 4.92
N TYR A 92 -0.42 -6.86 5.56
CA TYR A 92 -0.57 -6.76 7.02
C TYR A 92 -2.04 -6.69 7.44
N VAL A 93 -2.86 -5.95 6.70
CA VAL A 93 -4.31 -5.83 6.96
C VAL A 93 -4.98 -7.20 6.96
N GLN A 94 -4.60 -8.08 6.04
CA GLN A 94 -5.07 -9.47 6.02
C GLN A 94 -4.68 -10.25 7.29
N SER A 95 -3.50 -9.97 7.85
CA SER A 95 -2.96 -10.69 9.00
C SER A 95 -3.60 -10.27 10.32
N ASP A 96 -3.92 -8.98 10.49
CA ASP A 96 -4.47 -8.42 11.73
C ASP A 96 -5.51 -7.31 11.43
N ALA A 97 -6.60 -7.70 10.76
CA ALA A 97 -7.66 -6.78 10.34
C ALA A 97 -8.28 -5.99 11.51
N ASP A 98 -8.48 -6.65 12.65
CA ASP A 98 -9.04 -6.04 13.86
C ASP A 98 -8.13 -4.96 14.43
N ALA A 99 -6.81 -5.18 14.48
CA ALA A 99 -5.89 -4.15 14.94
C ALA A 99 -5.84 -2.96 13.98
N VAL A 100 -5.88 -3.20 12.67
CA VAL A 100 -5.91 -2.10 11.69
C VAL A 100 -7.23 -1.33 11.76
N ALA A 101 -8.37 -1.99 11.97
CA ALA A 101 -9.65 -1.30 12.18
C ALA A 101 -9.62 -0.38 13.41
N LYS A 102 -9.04 -0.86 14.52
CA LYS A 102 -8.81 -0.02 15.73
C LYS A 102 -7.86 1.14 15.44
N LEU A 103 -6.81 0.92 14.65
CA LEU A 103 -5.91 1.98 14.20
C LEU A 103 -6.66 3.05 13.39
N CYS A 104 -7.48 2.66 12.41
CA CYS A 104 -8.29 3.59 11.63
C CYS A 104 -9.22 4.42 12.53
N SER A 105 -9.95 3.76 13.45
CA SER A 105 -10.84 4.44 14.39
C SER A 105 -10.09 5.42 15.30
N TRP A 106 -8.91 5.05 15.80
CA TRP A 106 -8.07 5.94 16.58
C TRP A 106 -7.58 7.14 15.76
N MET A 107 -7.19 6.94 14.50
CA MET A 107 -6.73 8.03 13.63
C MET A 107 -7.85 9.00 13.24
N GLU A 108 -9.11 8.57 13.27
CA GLU A 108 -10.27 9.45 13.05
C GLU A 108 -10.61 10.32 14.26
N SER A 109 -10.21 9.89 15.46
CA SER A 109 -10.38 10.69 16.65
C SER A 109 -9.55 11.97 16.56
N THR A 110 -10.18 13.11 16.84
CA THR A 110 -9.47 14.39 16.92
C THR A 110 -8.60 14.38 18.18
N PRO A 111 -7.30 14.66 18.09
CA PRO A 111 -6.46 14.75 19.28
C PRO A 111 -6.98 15.83 20.25
N GLU A 112 -7.12 15.48 21.53
CA GLU A 112 -7.61 16.40 22.57
C GLU A 112 -6.69 17.62 22.77
N ASP A 113 -5.40 17.47 22.42
CA ASP A 113 -4.37 18.50 22.52
C ASP A 113 -4.36 19.50 21.34
N GLY A 114 -5.30 19.36 20.40
CA GLY A 114 -5.38 20.19 19.20
C GLY A 114 -4.27 19.91 18.17
N SER A 115 -3.48 18.86 18.38
CA SER A 115 -2.53 18.38 17.38
C SER A 115 -3.26 17.80 16.17
N SER A 116 -2.53 17.66 15.06
CA SER A 116 -3.09 17.05 13.87
C SER A 116 -3.08 15.54 13.99
N ARG A 117 -4.16 14.90 13.54
CA ARG A 117 -4.17 13.44 13.40
C ARG A 117 -3.03 13.00 12.45
N PRO A 118 -2.43 11.82 12.67
CA PRO A 118 -1.55 11.24 11.67
C PRO A 118 -2.31 10.95 10.36
N LEU A 119 -1.58 10.95 9.25
CA LEU A 119 -2.07 10.53 7.94
C LEU A 119 -1.88 9.03 7.78
N LEU A 120 -2.83 8.35 7.15
CA LEU A 120 -2.77 6.92 6.85
C LEU A 120 -2.42 6.70 5.38
N ALA A 121 -1.35 5.96 5.12
CA ALA A 121 -0.98 5.47 3.80
C ALA A 121 -1.19 3.96 3.72
N LEU A 122 -1.84 3.50 2.66
CA LEU A 122 -2.02 2.09 2.33
C LEU A 122 -1.36 1.79 0.99
N THR A 123 -0.51 0.77 0.93
CA THR A 123 -0.27 0.04 -0.32
C THR A 123 -1.23 -1.15 -0.41
N VAL A 124 -1.92 -1.30 -1.53
CA VAL A 124 -2.82 -2.45 -1.77
C VAL A 124 -2.03 -3.76 -1.69
N GLY A 125 -0.76 -3.75 -2.11
CA GLY A 125 0.19 -4.85 -1.97
C GLY A 125 0.09 -5.92 -3.06
N ALA A 126 -1.11 -6.41 -3.35
CA ALA A 126 -1.35 -7.35 -4.44
C ALA A 126 -2.79 -7.36 -4.93
N GLN A 127 -3.00 -7.83 -6.17
CA GLN A 127 -4.33 -7.90 -6.77
C GLN A 127 -5.34 -8.71 -5.94
N TRP A 128 -4.92 -9.80 -5.29
CA TRP A 128 -5.85 -10.59 -4.45
C TRP A 128 -6.25 -9.87 -3.15
N CYS A 129 -5.44 -8.93 -2.66
CA CYS A 129 -5.79 -8.14 -1.47
C CYS A 129 -7.01 -7.24 -1.74
N THR A 130 -7.29 -6.88 -3.00
CA THR A 130 -8.42 -6.01 -3.34
C THR A 130 -9.78 -6.67 -3.09
N GLY A 131 -9.83 -8.00 -3.03
CA GLY A 131 -11.05 -8.76 -2.72
C GLY A 131 -11.37 -8.85 -1.23
N LEU A 132 -10.47 -8.39 -0.34
CA LEU A 132 -10.65 -8.50 1.10
C LEU A 132 -11.41 -7.29 1.65
N PRO A 133 -12.55 -7.47 2.34
CA PRO A 133 -13.32 -6.36 2.90
C PRO A 133 -12.48 -5.45 3.81
N ALA A 134 -11.64 -6.01 4.67
CA ALA A 134 -10.78 -5.22 5.55
C ALA A 134 -9.82 -4.29 4.77
N VAL A 135 -9.25 -4.75 3.65
CA VAL A 135 -8.37 -3.93 2.80
C VAL A 135 -9.18 -2.82 2.12
N GLN A 136 -10.40 -3.12 1.68
CA GLN A 136 -11.30 -2.14 1.07
C GLN A 136 -11.67 -1.03 2.06
N GLU A 137 -12.05 -1.37 3.29
CA GLU A 137 -12.38 -0.38 4.32
C GLU A 137 -11.18 0.51 4.66
N VAL A 138 -9.99 -0.08 4.80
CA VAL A 138 -8.76 0.70 5.05
C VAL A 138 -8.43 1.59 3.85
N ALA A 139 -8.58 1.09 2.61
CA ALA A 139 -8.34 1.89 1.41
C ALA A 139 -9.32 3.06 1.28
N ARG A 140 -10.59 2.84 1.67
CA ARG A 140 -11.64 3.86 1.66
C ARG A 140 -11.28 5.03 2.59
N ALA A 141 -10.80 4.70 3.79
CA ALA A 141 -10.45 5.65 4.85
C ALA A 141 -9.01 6.20 4.78
N ALA A 142 -8.09 5.60 4.02
CA ALA A 142 -6.69 6.05 3.97
C ALA A 142 -6.53 7.39 3.24
N ASP A 143 -5.58 8.21 3.71
CA ASP A 143 -5.21 9.51 3.10
C ASP A 143 -4.39 9.35 1.81
N PHE A 144 -3.63 8.25 1.69
CA PHE A 144 -2.96 7.87 0.45
C PHE A 144 -3.20 6.38 0.20
N VAL A 145 -3.67 6.03 -1.00
CA VAL A 145 -3.77 4.64 -1.45
C VAL A 145 -2.89 4.47 -2.68
N PHE A 146 -1.94 3.55 -2.58
CA PHE A 146 -1.04 3.18 -3.67
C PHE A 146 -1.46 1.83 -4.24
N ALA A 147 -1.60 1.80 -5.56
CA ALA A 147 -1.86 0.59 -6.32
C ALA A 147 -1.13 0.65 -7.68
N ASN A 148 -0.78 -0.49 -8.25
CA ASN A 148 -0.45 -0.57 -9.67
C ASN A 148 -1.73 -0.69 -10.52
N GLU A 149 -1.60 -0.75 -11.83
CA GLU A 149 -2.73 -0.87 -12.75
C GLU A 149 -3.61 -2.11 -12.48
N PRO A 150 -3.07 -3.34 -12.42
CA PRO A 150 -3.86 -4.53 -12.09
C PRO A 150 -4.63 -4.40 -10.77
N GLU A 151 -3.99 -3.89 -9.72
CA GLU A 151 -4.60 -3.65 -8.41
C GLU A 151 -5.69 -2.57 -8.47
N THR A 152 -5.47 -1.49 -9.23
CA THR A 152 -6.44 -0.40 -9.41
C THR A 152 -7.69 -0.91 -10.11
N LEU A 153 -7.53 -1.70 -11.18
CA LEU A 153 -8.64 -2.31 -11.91
C LEU A 153 -9.42 -3.30 -11.04
N ALA A 154 -8.70 -4.15 -10.29
CA ALA A 154 -9.31 -5.15 -9.42
C ALA A 154 -10.05 -4.52 -8.23
N LEU A 155 -9.46 -3.49 -7.59
CA LEU A 155 -10.12 -2.77 -6.50
C LEU A 155 -11.37 -2.04 -7.00
N ALA A 156 -11.29 -1.34 -8.13
CA ALA A 156 -12.46 -0.68 -8.71
C ALA A 156 -13.59 -1.66 -9.03
N SER A 157 -13.24 -2.84 -9.54
CA SER A 157 -14.20 -3.91 -9.80
C SER A 157 -14.83 -4.48 -8.53
N ALA A 158 -14.08 -4.54 -7.44
CA ALA A 158 -14.55 -5.08 -6.16
C ALA A 158 -15.49 -4.12 -5.41
N VAL A 159 -15.26 -2.80 -5.49
CA VAL A 159 -15.95 -1.83 -4.63
C VAL A 159 -16.90 -0.88 -5.36
N VAL A 160 -16.79 -0.78 -6.69
CA VAL A 160 -17.66 0.06 -7.52
C VAL A 160 -18.40 -0.81 -8.52
N PRO A 161 -19.72 -1.00 -8.36
CA PRO A 161 -20.54 -1.75 -9.30
C PRO A 161 -20.35 -1.27 -10.75
N GLN A 162 -20.38 -2.20 -11.69
CA GLN A 162 -20.53 -1.91 -13.11
C GLN A 162 -21.86 -2.44 -13.60
N ASP A 163 -22.46 -1.74 -14.55
CA ASP A 163 -23.64 -2.25 -15.25
C ASP A 163 -23.30 -3.56 -15.98
N GLU A 164 -24.23 -4.51 -15.94
CA GLU A 164 -24.08 -5.77 -16.67
C GLU A 164 -23.90 -5.51 -18.17
N GLY A 165 -22.83 -6.06 -18.75
CA GLY A 165 -22.50 -5.89 -20.17
C GLY A 165 -21.70 -4.63 -20.50
N ALA A 166 -21.36 -3.78 -19.52
CA ALA A 166 -20.42 -2.69 -19.73
C ALA A 166 -19.02 -3.23 -20.11
N ALA A 167 -18.31 -2.47 -20.95
CA ALA A 167 -16.90 -2.76 -21.22
C ALA A 167 -16.06 -2.68 -19.94
N SER A 168 -14.98 -3.46 -19.89
CA SER A 168 -13.99 -3.36 -18.80
C SER A 168 -13.47 -1.93 -18.70
N ARG A 169 -13.35 -1.44 -17.46
CA ARG A 169 -12.82 -0.08 -17.20
C ARG A 169 -11.39 0.03 -17.74
N SER A 170 -11.09 1.17 -18.34
CA SER A 170 -9.70 1.65 -18.47
C SER A 170 -9.12 1.98 -17.09
N PHE A 171 -7.80 2.09 -17.01
CA PHE A 171 -7.10 2.51 -15.80
C PHE A 171 -7.61 3.85 -15.28
N GLU A 172 -7.80 4.83 -16.16
CA GLU A 172 -8.28 6.17 -15.82
C GLU A 172 -9.72 6.14 -15.29
N GLN A 173 -10.59 5.33 -15.89
CA GLN A 173 -11.96 5.13 -15.41
C GLN A 173 -12.00 4.42 -14.05
N ALA A 174 -11.11 3.45 -13.83
CA ALA A 174 -11.01 2.76 -12.54
C ALA A 174 -10.49 3.71 -11.45
N LEU A 175 -9.47 4.52 -11.75
CA LEU A 175 -8.94 5.51 -10.82
C LEU A 175 -10.00 6.56 -10.45
N ALA A 176 -10.77 7.05 -11.43
CA ALA A 176 -11.87 7.99 -11.19
C ALA A 176 -13.00 7.37 -10.36
N ALA A 177 -13.37 6.11 -10.64
CA ALA A 177 -14.35 5.38 -9.85
C ALA A 177 -13.90 5.24 -8.39
N LEU A 178 -12.64 4.88 -8.16
CA LEU A 178 -12.07 4.77 -6.82
C LEU A 178 -11.98 6.12 -6.11
N ALA A 179 -11.62 7.19 -6.81
CA ALA A 179 -11.62 8.54 -6.26
C ALA A 179 -13.02 8.96 -5.79
N GLY A 180 -14.07 8.62 -6.55
CA GLY A 180 -15.46 8.84 -6.14
C GLY A 180 -15.93 7.96 -4.97
N TRP A 181 -15.31 6.78 -4.79
CA TRP A 181 -15.63 5.84 -3.71
C TRP A 181 -14.90 6.15 -2.39
N LYS A 182 -13.67 6.70 -2.45
CA LYS A 182 -12.88 7.07 -1.28
C LYS A 182 -13.53 8.19 -0.46
N GLU A 183 -13.31 8.17 0.86
CA GLU A 183 -13.84 9.17 1.77
C GLU A 183 -12.94 10.41 1.90
N ARG A 184 -11.63 10.20 1.76
CA ARG A 184 -10.62 11.26 1.90
C ARG A 184 -9.33 10.93 1.17
N GLY A 185 -8.46 11.93 1.07
CA GLY A 185 -7.10 11.76 0.59
C GLY A 185 -7.00 11.55 -0.92
N TRP A 186 -6.03 10.74 -1.34
CA TRP A 186 -5.67 10.54 -2.73
C TRP A 186 -5.60 9.05 -3.08
N MET A 187 -6.11 8.72 -4.28
CA MET A 187 -5.80 7.47 -4.97
C MET A 187 -4.62 7.72 -5.91
N ILE A 188 -3.57 6.90 -5.81
CA ILE A 188 -2.35 6.97 -6.62
C ILE A 188 -2.15 5.64 -7.31
N GLY A 189 -2.18 5.65 -8.65
CA GLY A 189 -2.03 4.48 -9.50
C GLY A 189 -0.77 4.54 -10.35
N THR A 190 0.05 3.49 -10.32
CA THR A 190 1.24 3.34 -11.17
C THR A 190 0.96 2.41 -12.36
N CYS A 191 1.59 2.65 -13.51
CA CYS A 191 1.34 1.90 -14.76
C CYS A 191 2.63 1.50 -15.48
N GLY A 192 3.65 1.06 -14.73
CA GLY A 192 4.96 0.72 -15.28
C GLY A 192 5.58 1.90 -16.04
N PRO A 193 5.85 1.80 -17.36
CA PRO A 193 6.45 2.89 -18.14
C PRO A 193 5.44 3.99 -18.53
N ARG A 194 4.13 3.79 -18.31
CA ARG A 194 3.11 4.81 -18.58
C ARG A 194 3.03 5.82 -17.43
N ALA A 195 2.38 6.94 -17.68
CA ALA A 195 2.20 7.99 -16.68
C ALA A 195 1.54 7.47 -15.39
N VAL A 196 2.01 7.98 -14.25
CA VAL A 196 1.37 7.80 -12.94
C VAL A 196 0.09 8.63 -12.93
N GLY A 197 -1.00 8.03 -12.44
CA GLY A 197 -2.28 8.70 -12.24
C GLY A 197 -2.50 9.00 -10.76
N ALA A 198 -3.01 10.18 -10.44
CA ALA A 198 -3.48 10.51 -9.09
C ALA A 198 -4.82 11.25 -9.14
N MET A 199 -5.71 10.94 -8.18
CA MET A 199 -7.01 11.60 -8.05
C MET A 199 -7.40 11.79 -6.58
N PRO A 200 -7.87 12.99 -6.18
CA PRO A 200 -8.31 13.22 -4.82
C PRO A 200 -9.70 12.63 -4.61
N ALA A 201 -10.00 12.21 -3.38
CA ALA A 201 -11.29 11.69 -2.99
C ALA A 201 -12.43 12.69 -3.29
N GLY A 202 -13.58 12.16 -3.71
CA GLY A 202 -14.75 12.95 -4.08
C GLY A 202 -14.64 13.69 -5.42
N ASN A 203 -13.52 13.57 -6.15
CA ASN A 203 -13.31 14.25 -7.42
C ASN A 203 -13.53 13.30 -8.61
N SER A 204 -14.46 13.68 -9.50
CA SER A 204 -14.71 13.00 -10.79
C SER A 204 -14.10 13.74 -11.99
N GLY A 205 -13.29 14.78 -11.72
CA GLY A 205 -12.62 15.61 -12.70
C GLY A 205 -11.40 14.94 -13.35
N ALA A 206 -10.57 15.75 -14.00
CA ALA A 206 -9.41 15.24 -14.74
C ALA A 206 -8.38 14.61 -13.81
N MET A 207 -7.91 13.42 -14.17
CA MET A 207 -6.81 12.72 -13.51
C MET A 207 -5.53 13.57 -13.56
N LEU A 208 -4.86 13.71 -12.42
CA LEU A 208 -3.49 14.22 -12.38
C LEU A 208 -2.56 13.18 -13.01
N SER A 209 -2.09 13.45 -14.22
CA SER A 209 -1.16 12.58 -14.94
C SER A 209 0.27 13.11 -14.81
N VAL A 210 1.20 12.25 -14.39
CA VAL A 210 2.62 12.56 -14.23
C VAL A 210 3.44 11.60 -15.11
N PRO A 211 4.08 12.09 -16.18
CA PRO A 211 4.76 11.23 -17.15
C PRO A 211 5.98 10.55 -16.52
N VAL A 212 6.13 9.24 -16.79
CA VAL A 212 7.32 8.49 -16.41
C VAL A 212 8.40 8.67 -17.47
N LYS A 213 9.59 9.10 -17.05
CA LYS A 213 10.74 9.17 -17.96
C LYS A 213 11.19 7.74 -18.28
N LEU A 214 11.13 7.38 -19.56
CA LEU A 214 11.55 6.06 -20.00
C LEU A 214 13.03 5.82 -19.73
N ILE A 215 13.33 4.64 -19.22
CA ILE A 215 14.69 4.15 -19.01
C ILE A 215 15.11 3.36 -20.25
N GLU A 216 16.36 3.56 -20.67
CA GLU A 216 16.93 2.79 -21.77
C GLU A 216 16.83 1.29 -21.46
N PRO A 217 16.37 0.45 -22.41
CA PRO A 217 16.16 -0.98 -22.15
C PRO A 217 17.41 -1.73 -21.64
N SER A 218 18.60 -1.22 -21.92
CA SER A 218 19.90 -1.74 -21.47
C SER A 218 20.23 -1.40 -20.01
N LYS A 219 19.59 -0.37 -19.45
CA LYS A 219 19.74 0.03 -18.04
C LYS A 219 18.67 -0.59 -17.14
N PHE A 220 17.58 -1.10 -17.72
CA PHE A 220 16.55 -1.81 -16.97
C PHE A 220 17.05 -3.21 -16.58
N VAL A 221 17.29 -3.41 -15.28
CA VAL A 221 17.79 -4.67 -14.70
C VAL A 221 16.65 -5.45 -14.05
N ASP A 222 15.87 -4.78 -13.21
CA ASP A 222 14.84 -5.41 -12.37
C ASP A 222 13.62 -4.48 -12.18
N ASP A 223 12.46 -5.01 -11.83
CA ASP A 223 11.28 -4.24 -11.41
C ASP A 223 10.78 -4.62 -10.01
N VAL A 224 11.43 -5.57 -9.35
CA VAL A 224 11.19 -5.88 -7.94
C VAL A 224 11.46 -4.64 -7.08
N GLY A 225 10.47 -4.28 -6.27
CA GLY A 225 10.56 -3.13 -5.37
C GLY A 225 10.34 -1.77 -6.04
N ALA A 226 10.03 -1.71 -7.33
CA ALA A 226 9.75 -0.42 -8.00
C ALA A 226 8.54 0.30 -7.38
N GLY A 227 7.49 -0.44 -7.03
CA GLY A 227 6.30 0.11 -6.34
C GLY A 227 6.62 0.60 -4.92
N ASP A 228 7.38 -0.17 -4.15
CA ASP A 228 7.79 0.21 -2.79
C ASP A 228 8.70 1.44 -2.80
N ALA A 229 9.64 1.51 -3.74
CA ALA A 229 10.52 2.66 -3.94
C ALA A 229 9.75 3.91 -4.35
N PHE A 230 8.78 3.76 -5.26
CA PHE A 230 7.87 4.84 -5.64
C PHE A 230 7.13 5.38 -4.41
N MET A 231 6.48 4.49 -3.64
CA MET A 231 5.72 4.88 -2.45
C MET A 231 6.61 5.55 -1.41
N GLY A 232 7.78 4.98 -1.12
CA GLY A 232 8.72 5.52 -0.13
C GLY A 232 9.15 6.95 -0.44
N ALA A 233 9.55 7.22 -1.68
CA ALA A 233 9.96 8.57 -2.09
C ALA A 233 8.78 9.53 -2.24
N PHE A 234 7.61 9.06 -2.67
CA PHE A 234 6.37 9.86 -2.64
C PHE A 234 6.08 10.34 -1.22
N LEU A 235 6.06 9.42 -0.24
CA LEU A 235 5.74 9.75 1.15
C LEU A 235 6.79 10.67 1.77
N ALA A 236 8.07 10.50 1.43
CA ALA A 236 9.13 11.41 1.87
C ALA A 236 8.91 12.84 1.35
N ALA A 237 8.60 13.01 0.06
CA ALA A 237 8.33 14.32 -0.53
C ALA A 237 7.03 14.94 0.03
N ALA A 238 5.98 14.14 0.19
CA ALA A 238 4.73 14.55 0.84
C ALA A 238 4.97 15.05 2.26
N TRP A 239 5.73 14.31 3.06
CA TRP A 239 6.08 14.69 4.42
C TRP A 239 6.88 15.99 4.48
N GLN A 240 7.91 16.14 3.64
CA GLN A 240 8.69 17.38 3.55
C GLN A 240 7.80 18.58 3.22
N ARG A 241 6.81 18.38 2.33
CA ARG A 241 5.89 19.45 1.96
C ARG A 241 4.96 19.84 3.10
N LEU A 242 4.40 18.87 3.82
CA LEU A 242 3.58 19.10 5.01
C LEU A 242 4.37 19.84 6.11
N VAL A 243 5.64 19.47 6.32
CA VAL A 243 6.54 20.18 7.26
C VAL A 243 6.73 21.63 6.84
N ALA A 244 6.99 21.87 5.55
CA ALA A 244 7.25 23.22 5.02
C ALA A 244 6.03 24.14 5.07
N GLN A 245 4.81 23.60 5.01
CA GLN A 245 3.58 24.39 5.04
C GLN A 245 3.21 24.88 6.45
N ALA A 246 3.83 24.36 7.52
CA ALA A 246 3.48 24.65 8.91
C ALA A 246 1.98 24.53 9.23
N GLN A 247 1.23 23.82 8.37
CA GLN A 247 -0.19 23.58 8.53
C GLN A 247 -0.40 22.35 9.40
N PRO A 248 -1.51 22.28 10.16
CA PRO A 248 -1.90 21.03 10.76
C PRO A 248 -2.00 19.95 9.66
N ALA A 249 -1.47 18.76 9.93
CA ALA A 249 -1.45 17.59 9.04
C ALA A 249 -2.85 17.11 8.56
N SER A 250 -3.92 17.85 8.86
CA SER A 250 -5.24 17.72 8.28
C SER A 250 -5.43 18.43 6.94
N ALA A 251 -4.47 19.27 6.50
CA ALA A 251 -4.52 19.90 5.19
C ALA A 251 -4.18 18.88 4.09
N ALA A 252 -5.14 18.62 3.21
CA ALA A 252 -4.92 17.79 2.03
C ALA A 252 -3.83 18.42 1.16
N LEU A 253 -2.86 17.62 0.71
CA LEU A 253 -1.86 18.07 -0.26
C LEU A 253 -2.55 18.66 -1.50
N ALA A 254 -2.05 19.81 -1.95
CA ALA A 254 -2.53 20.40 -3.19
C ALA A 254 -2.10 19.53 -4.39
N PRO A 255 -2.79 19.61 -5.55
CA PRO A 255 -2.42 18.85 -6.73
C PRO A 255 -0.96 19.00 -7.16
N ASP A 256 -0.37 20.19 -7.02
CA ASP A 256 1.04 20.44 -7.34
C ASP A 256 2.00 19.77 -6.34
N ASP A 257 1.60 19.66 -5.07
CA ASP A 257 2.36 18.93 -4.05
C ASP A 257 2.36 17.42 -4.36
N VAL A 258 1.20 16.89 -4.76
CA VAL A 258 1.07 15.48 -5.19
C VAL A 258 1.85 15.22 -6.46
N ARG A 259 1.86 16.15 -7.42
CA ARG A 259 2.71 16.03 -8.63
C ARG A 259 4.18 15.92 -8.24
N THR A 260 4.65 16.79 -7.36
CA THR A 260 6.03 16.79 -6.86
C THR A 260 6.37 15.47 -6.17
N ALA A 261 5.45 14.94 -5.36
CA ALA A 261 5.61 13.64 -4.70
C ALA A 261 5.64 12.47 -5.71
N CYS A 262 4.80 12.51 -6.75
CA CYS A 262 4.87 11.55 -7.86
C CYS A 262 6.20 11.62 -8.59
N ASP A 263 6.73 12.81 -8.89
CA ASP A 263 8.04 12.97 -9.53
C ASP A 263 9.17 12.35 -8.68
N ALA A 264 9.14 12.54 -7.36
CA ALA A 264 10.07 11.90 -6.43
C ALA A 264 9.94 10.37 -6.44
N GLY A 265 8.70 9.86 -6.43
CA GLY A 265 8.40 8.44 -6.56
C GLY A 265 8.94 7.85 -7.86
N ILE A 266 8.70 8.53 -8.99
CA ILE A 266 9.19 8.12 -10.32
C ILE A 266 10.70 8.08 -10.34
N MET A 267 11.38 9.07 -9.76
CA MET A 267 12.83 9.11 -9.67
C MET A 267 13.39 7.92 -8.87
N ALA A 268 12.82 7.64 -7.70
CA ALA A 268 13.27 6.54 -6.85
C ALA A 268 13.02 5.17 -7.51
N ALA A 269 11.83 4.95 -8.07
CA ALA A 269 11.54 3.74 -8.83
C ALA A 269 12.50 3.59 -10.01
N SER A 270 12.79 4.69 -10.72
CA SER A 270 13.75 4.68 -11.84
C SER A 270 15.17 4.31 -11.40
N ALA A 271 15.59 4.67 -10.20
CA ALA A 271 16.88 4.27 -9.66
C ALA A 271 16.89 2.78 -9.28
N VAL A 272 15.81 2.30 -8.66
CA VAL A 272 15.69 0.90 -8.21
C VAL A 272 15.65 -0.07 -9.38
N VAL A 273 14.93 0.25 -10.46
CA VAL A 273 14.83 -0.67 -11.61
C VAL A 273 16.14 -0.86 -12.38
N GLN A 274 17.16 -0.06 -12.07
CA GLN A 274 18.51 -0.20 -12.61
C GLN A 274 19.42 -1.07 -11.74
N CYS A 275 18.90 -1.60 -10.63
CA CYS A 275 19.58 -2.48 -9.69
C CYS A 275 18.90 -3.86 -9.66
N LEU A 276 19.57 -4.85 -9.05
CA LEU A 276 18.97 -6.16 -8.80
C LEU A 276 18.16 -6.12 -7.50
N GLY A 277 16.89 -6.50 -7.55
CA GLY A 277 15.96 -6.40 -6.42
C GLY A 277 15.67 -4.96 -5.98
N ALA A 278 15.13 -4.82 -4.77
CA ALA A 278 14.77 -3.53 -4.17
C ALA A 278 16.00 -2.77 -3.61
N GLN A 279 16.98 -2.49 -4.47
CA GLN A 279 18.23 -1.81 -4.09
C GLN A 279 18.36 -0.45 -4.76
N PHE A 280 19.05 0.48 -4.10
CA PHE A 280 19.45 1.76 -4.69
C PHE A 280 20.90 1.70 -5.18
N PRO A 281 21.26 2.46 -6.23
CA PRO A 281 22.65 2.62 -6.64
C PRO A 281 23.51 3.12 -5.46
N LYS A 282 24.72 2.57 -5.33
CA LYS A 282 25.65 2.97 -4.25
C LYS A 282 26.17 4.40 -4.40
N ASP A 283 26.22 4.89 -5.64
CA ASP A 283 26.60 6.26 -5.96
C ASP A 283 25.32 7.03 -6.32
N PRO A 284 24.97 8.12 -5.60
CA PRO A 284 23.82 8.93 -5.96
C PRO A 284 24.03 9.58 -7.33
N CYS A 285 23.04 9.41 -8.22
CA CYS A 285 22.95 10.15 -9.49
C CYS A 285 22.61 11.62 -9.27
#